data_AF-A0A562S485-F1
#
_entry.id   AF-A0A562S485-F1
#
_cell.length_a   1.000
_cell.length_b   1.000
_cell.length_c   1.000
_cell.angle_alpha   90.00
_cell.angle_beta   90.00
_cell.angle_gamma   90.00
#
_symmetry.space_group_name_H-M   'P 1'
#
loop_
_entity.id
_entity.type
_entity.pdbx_description
1 polymer ?
#
loop_
_entity_poly.entity_id
_entity_poly.type
_entity_poly.pdbx_seq_one_letter_code
_entity_poly.pdbx_strand_id
1 'polypeptide(L)' 'MKKKTPFDDIRTEYELDYSKARKNRFASEQQTVSIILDPDIASVFKASESVNKALRALLEAVPHTKHCAEDPKKDHLHP' A
#
# COMPACT_ATOMS: atom_id res chain seq x y z
N MET A 1 -21.01 0.58 41.98
CA MET A 1 -19.77 1.34 41.73
C MET A 1 -19.46 1.28 40.24
N LYS A 2 -19.50 2.41 39.53
CA LYS A 2 -19.04 2.46 38.13
C LYS A 2 -17.53 2.25 38.13
N LYS A 3 -17.04 1.30 37.33
CA LYS A 3 -15.60 1.08 37.17
C LYS A 3 -15.06 2.22 36.31
N LYS A 4 -14.13 3.01 36.86
CA LYS A 4 -13.42 4.00 36.05
C LYS A 4 -12.68 3.27 34.94
N THR A 5 -12.82 3.77 33.73
CA THR A 5 -12.04 3.27 32.61
C THR A 5 -10.70 4.02 32.56
N PRO A 6 -9.63 3.46 32.00
CA PRO A 6 -8.36 4.17 31.85
C PRO A 6 -8.48 5.50 31.10
N PHE A 7 -9.58 5.68 30.36
CA PHE A 7 -9.91 6.92 29.64
C PHE A 7 -10.53 8.00 30.54
N ASP A 8 -11.03 7.67 31.74
CA ASP A 8 -11.58 8.69 32.67
C ASP A 8 -10.48 9.54 33.32
N ASP A 9 -9.23 9.06 33.31
CA ASP A 9 -8.09 9.74 33.93
C ASP A 9 -7.21 10.48 32.90
N ILE A 10 -7.49 10.37 31.59
CA ILE A 10 -6.83 11.18 30.56
C ILE A 10 -7.55 12.52 30.41
N ARG A 11 -6.78 13.59 30.22
CA ARG A 11 -7.37 14.91 29.95
C ARG A 11 -7.89 14.95 28.52
N THR A 12 -8.96 15.71 28.28
CA THR A 12 -9.59 15.85 26.95
C THR A 12 -8.60 16.32 25.88
N GLU A 13 -7.56 17.08 26.24
CA GLU A 13 -6.51 17.50 25.29
C GLU A 13 -5.68 16.33 24.71
N TYR A 14 -5.73 15.15 25.33
CA TYR A 14 -5.05 13.94 24.85
C TYR A 14 -5.95 13.01 24.02
N GLU A 15 -7.16 13.46 23.66
CA GLU A 15 -7.99 12.78 22.66
C GLU A 15 -7.45 13.07 21.25
N LEU A 16 -6.50 12.23 20.80
CA LEU A 16 -5.88 12.37 19.49
C LEU A 16 -6.84 11.91 18.38
N ASP A 17 -7.30 12.86 17.56
CA ASP A 17 -8.04 12.56 16.32
C ASP A 17 -7.06 12.09 15.23
N TYR A 18 -6.86 10.78 15.15
CA TYR A 18 -5.98 10.16 14.16
C TYR A 18 -6.42 10.40 12.70
N SER A 19 -7.66 10.82 12.45
CA SER A 19 -8.13 11.21 11.10
C SER A 19 -7.45 12.49 10.61
N LYS A 20 -6.98 13.34 11.53
CA LYS A 20 -6.22 14.57 11.25
C LYS A 20 -4.71 14.37 11.40
N ALA A 21 -4.26 13.14 11.65
CA ALA A 21 -2.84 12.85 11.82
C ALA A 21 -2.07 13.19 10.54
N ARG A 22 -0.94 13.88 10.71
CA ARG A 22 0.00 14.15 9.61
C ARG A 22 1.11 13.11 9.64
N LYS A 23 1.70 12.84 8.48
CA LYS A 23 2.88 11.98 8.36
C LYS A 23 3.98 12.47 9.31
N ASN A 24 4.56 11.54 10.06
CA ASN A 24 5.62 11.85 11.02
C ASN A 24 6.88 12.31 10.28
N ARG A 25 7.35 13.55 10.55
CA ARG A 25 8.55 14.13 9.93
C ARG A 25 9.87 13.42 10.27
N PHE A 26 9.87 12.65 11.36
CA PHE A 26 11.00 11.86 11.80
C PHE A 26 10.90 10.40 11.36
N ALA A 27 9.76 9.98 10.82
CA ALA A 27 9.68 8.69 10.16
C ALA A 27 10.42 8.81 8.83
N SER A 28 11.36 7.90 8.60
CA SER A 28 11.97 7.76 7.29
C SER A 28 10.86 7.50 6.27
N GLU A 29 10.88 8.21 5.14
CA GLU A 29 9.98 7.96 4.03
C GLU A 29 10.40 6.69 3.31
N GLN A 30 10.33 5.54 3.97
CA GLN A 30 10.50 4.27 3.30
C GLN A 30 9.25 4.03 2.48
N GLN A 31 9.32 4.32 1.18
CA GLN A 31 8.35 3.86 0.18
C GLN A 31 8.48 2.34 0.09
N THR A 32 7.88 1.67 1.07
CA THR A 32 7.78 0.21 1.11
C THR A 32 6.48 -0.15 0.44
N VAL A 33 6.60 -0.78 -0.73
CA VAL A 33 5.45 -1.40 -1.38
C VAL A 33 5.36 -2.82 -0.84
N SER A 34 4.32 -3.09 -0.06
CA SER A 34 4.03 -4.42 0.45
C SER A 34 3.10 -5.14 -0.53
N ILE A 35 3.47 -6.37 -0.90
CA ILE A 35 2.71 -7.24 -1.79
C ILE A 35 2.37 -8.50 -1.00
N ILE A 36 1.12 -8.92 -1.05
CA ILE A 36 0.67 -10.17 -0.43
C ILE A 36 0.89 -11.28 -1.46
N LEU A 37 1.60 -12.33 -1.06
CA LEU A 37 1.80 -13.54 -1.85
C LEU A 37 0.93 -14.65 -1.28
N ASP A 38 0.48 -15.55 -2.15
CA ASP A 38 -0.20 -16.77 -1.73
C ASP A 38 0.77 -17.71 -0.97
N PRO A 39 0.25 -18.55 -0.05
CA PRO A 39 1.09 -19.36 0.83
C PRO A 39 2.01 -20.36 0.10
N ASP A 40 1.55 -20.91 -1.01
CA ASP A 40 2.29 -21.81 -1.89
C ASP A 40 3.47 -21.08 -2.54
N ILE A 41 3.28 -19.84 -3.00
CA ILE A 41 4.34 -19.02 -3.61
C ILE A 41 5.34 -18.58 -2.54
N ALA A 42 4.86 -18.12 -1.38
CA ALA A 42 5.71 -17.78 -0.23
C ALA A 42 6.49 -18.99 0.31
N SER A 43 6.01 -20.21 0.07
CA SER A 43 6.73 -21.43 0.42
C SER A 43 8.03 -21.58 -0.39
N VAL A 44 8.03 -21.11 -1.64
CA VAL A 44 9.19 -21.19 -2.56
C VAL A 44 10.09 -19.97 -2.41
N PHE A 45 9.52 -18.76 -2.35
CA PHE A 45 10.29 -17.52 -2.27
C PHE A 45 10.43 -17.04 -0.83
N LYS A 46 11.54 -17.42 -0.18
CA LYS A 46 11.82 -17.09 1.23
C LYS A 46 12.33 -15.66 1.45
N ALA A 47 12.71 -14.95 0.39
CA ALA A 47 13.26 -13.60 0.48
C ALA A 47 12.74 -12.70 -0.64
N SER A 48 12.52 -11.42 -0.33
CA SER A 48 12.05 -10.41 -1.30
C SER A 48 13.01 -10.24 -2.49
N GLU A 49 14.31 -10.42 -2.28
CA GLU A 49 15.31 -10.39 -3.36
C GLU A 49 15.04 -11.44 -4.43
N SER A 50 14.69 -12.67 -4.03
CA SER A 50 14.41 -13.78 -4.95
C SER A 50 13.16 -13.54 -5.79
N VAL A 51 12.11 -12.96 -5.19
CA VAL A 51 10.88 -12.55 -5.88
C VAL A 51 11.19 -11.47 -6.91
N ASN A 52 11.90 -10.42 -6.49
CA ASN A 52 12.23 -9.29 -7.34
C ASN A 52 13.09 -9.70 -8.54
N LYS A 53 14.03 -10.63 -8.35
CA LYS A 53 14.85 -11.17 -9.44
C LYS A 53 14.00 -11.94 -10.45
N ALA A 54 13.07 -12.77 -9.99
CA ALA A 54 12.17 -13.52 -10.86
C ALA A 54 11.25 -12.60 -11.67
N LEU A 55 10.63 -11.61 -11.01
CA LEU A 55 9.76 -10.64 -11.68
C LEU A 55 10.51 -9.81 -12.72
N ARG A 56 11.76 -9.41 -12.45
CA ARG A 56 12.60 -8.70 -13.43
C ARG A 56 12.97 -9.57 -14.63
N ALA A 57 13.35 -10.82 -14.40
CA ALA A 57 13.62 -11.76 -15.49
C ALA A 57 12.39 -11.98 -16.36
N LEU A 58 11.19 -12.05 -15.75
CA LEU A 58 9.93 -12.13 -16.49
C LEU A 58 9.68 -10.87 -17.32
N LEU A 59 9.94 -9.68 -16.77
CA LEU A 59 9.81 -8.42 -17.50
C LEU A 59 10.78 -8.30 -18.68
N GLU A 60 11.96 -8.93 -18.60
CA GLU A 60 12.94 -8.98 -19.70
C GLU A 60 12.56 -10.01 -20.78
N ALA A 61 12.04 -11.17 -20.35
CA ALA A 61 11.67 -12.26 -21.24
C ALA A 61 10.34 -12.02 -21.96
N VAL A 62 9.41 -11.31 -21.33
CA VAL A 62 8.12 -10.97 -21.93
C VAL A 62 8.32 -9.71 -22.77
N PRO A 63 8.09 -9.75 -24.10
CA PRO A 63 8.13 -8.55 -24.91
C PRO A 63 7.11 -7.58 -24.33
N HIS A 64 7.52 -6.33 -24.09
CA HIS A 64 6.62 -5.30 -23.59
C HIS A 64 5.44 -5.17 -24.55
N THR A 65 4.34 -5.87 -24.27
CA THR A 65 3.03 -5.47 -24.76
C THR A 65 2.80 -4.15 -24.07
N LYS A 66 3.21 -3.06 -24.74
CA LYS A 66 2.72 -1.73 -24.44
C LYS A 66 1.22 -1.96 -24.31
N HIS A 67 0.72 -1.79 -23.10
CA HIS A 67 -0.70 -1.82 -22.87
C HIS A 67 -1.27 -0.91 -23.95
N CYS A 68 -2.04 -1.49 -24.87
CA CYS A 68 -2.83 -0.69 -25.78
C CYS A 68 -3.70 0.12 -24.82
N ALA A 69 -3.34 1.38 -24.64
CA ALA A 69 -4.18 2.32 -23.95
C ALA A 69 -5.33 2.53 -24.94
N GLU A 70 -6.37 1.71 -24.79
CA GLU A 70 -7.68 2.04 -25.28
C GLU A 70 -8.05 3.36 -24.58
N ASP A 71 -7.91 4.48 -25.29
CA ASP A 71 -8.39 5.79 -24.85
C ASP A 71 -9.90 5.69 -24.63
N PRO A 72 -10.43 5.72 -23.39
CA PRO A 72 -11.86 5.74 -23.21
C PRO A 72 -12.33 7.19 -23.37
N LYS A 73 -13.17 7.39 -24.40
CA LYS A 73 -14.02 8.56 -24.71
C LYS A 73 -13.45 9.59 -25.69
N LYS A 74 -13.65 9.29 -26.98
CA LYS A 74 -14.13 10.29 -27.94
C LYS A 74 -15.59 10.00 -28.29
N ASP A 75 -16.50 10.22 -27.35
CA ASP A 75 -17.94 10.26 -27.66
C ASP A 75 -18.62 11.34 -26.82
N HIS A 76 -18.25 12.59 -27.05
CA HIS A 76 -19.14 13.72 -26.73
C HIS A 76 -19.13 14.69 -27.90
N LEU A 77 -19.89 14.31 -28.93
CA LEU A 77 -20.55 15.25 -29.83
C LEU A 77 -21.45 16.14 -28.96
N HIS A 78 -21.22 17.45 -28.98
CA HIS A 78 -22.21 18.41 -28.50
C HIS A 78 -22.62 19.28 -29.71
N PRO A 79 -23.92 19.56 -29.87
CA PRO A 79 -24.50 20.22 -31.05
C PRO A 79 -24.00 21.64 -31.27
#